data_AF-E1YA00-F1
#
_entry.id   AF-E1YA00-F1
#
_cell.length_a   1.000
_cell.length_b   1.000
_cell.length_c   1.000
_cell.angle_alpha   90.00
_cell.angle_beta   90.00
_cell.angle_gamma   90.00
#
_symmetry.space_group_name_H-M   'P 1'
#
loop_
_entity.id
_entity.type
_entity.pdbx_description
1 polymer ?
#
loop_
_entity_poly.entity_id
_entity_poly.type
_entity_poly.pdbx_seq_one_letter_code
_entity_poly.pdbx_strand_id
1 'polypeptide(L)'
;MICDWKGILVSDGYGVYRKWVGLRQTCLAHLIRDAKKLSESLNIDIMLFGKWVLKDLQCLCYMANAPPSEKEWEEFYGRLIQQLIARCRDNKDATGTFARRMEREIAHLWVFLEQEGVSPTNNHAERMIRFGVLWRKCSQGTSSDKGNLWVERILTLRQTCRLRSLKTYPILVDAVQRYFRGRKPNTAWITQN
;
A
#
# COMPACT_ATOMS: atom_id res chain seq x y z
N MET A 1 -0.98 -1.17 20.93
CA MET A 1 -2.00 -0.54 20.04
C MET A 1 -1.32 -0.09 18.76
N ILE A 2 -2.06 0.14 17.67
CA ILE A 2 -1.49 0.74 16.43
C ILE A 2 -0.77 2.08 16.74
N CYS A 3 -1.19 2.79 17.79
CA CYS A 3 -0.60 4.03 18.30
C CYS A 3 0.88 3.92 18.73
N ASP A 4 1.34 2.72 19.08
CA ASP A 4 2.71 2.49 19.59
C ASP A 4 3.70 2.15 18.46
N TRP A 5 3.20 2.00 17.23
CA TRP A 5 4.02 1.66 16.08
C TRP A 5 4.72 2.89 15.52
N LYS A 6 6.05 2.84 15.46
CA LYS A 6 6.93 3.96 15.07
C LYS A 6 7.36 3.96 13.59
N GLY A 7 6.75 3.13 12.76
CA GLY A 7 7.12 3.05 11.34
C GLY A 7 6.42 4.09 10.46
N ILE A 8 6.75 4.08 9.18
CA ILE A 8 6.15 4.95 8.17
C ILE A 8 5.00 4.22 7.48
N LEU A 9 3.78 4.75 7.59
CA LEU A 9 2.59 4.11 7.06
C LEU A 9 2.49 4.31 5.54
N VAL A 10 2.40 3.22 4.76
CA VAL A 10 1.98 3.29 3.35
C VAL A 10 0.49 2.96 3.25
N SER A 11 -0.34 3.94 2.90
CA SER A 11 -1.81 3.83 2.98
C SER A 11 -2.49 3.89 1.62
N ASP A 12 -3.58 3.14 1.45
CA ASP A 12 -4.42 3.13 0.23
C ASP A 12 -5.38 4.34 0.11
N GLY A 13 -5.34 5.26 1.07
CA GLY A 13 -6.23 6.42 1.14
C GLY A 13 -7.55 6.15 1.86
N TYR A 14 -7.67 5.02 2.59
CA TYR A 14 -8.81 4.79 3.48
C TYR A 14 -8.91 5.88 4.56
N GLY A 15 -10.13 6.41 4.76
CA GLY A 15 -10.36 7.64 5.53
C GLY A 15 -9.85 7.61 6.98
N VAL A 16 -9.77 6.43 7.59
CA VAL A 16 -9.27 6.25 8.97
C VAL A 16 -7.80 6.67 9.09
N TYR A 17 -7.00 6.50 8.04
CA TYR A 17 -5.57 6.85 8.05
C TYR A 17 -5.30 8.34 7.83
N ARG A 18 -6.32 9.17 7.58
CA ARG A 18 -6.14 10.62 7.42
C ARG A 18 -5.69 11.31 8.71
N LYS A 19 -6.03 10.75 9.87
CA LYS A 19 -5.64 11.26 11.20
C LYS A 19 -4.36 10.58 11.72
N TRP A 20 -3.58 9.95 10.85
CA TRP A 20 -2.33 9.30 11.24
C TRP A 20 -1.35 10.35 11.76
N VAL A 21 -0.79 10.12 12.95
CA VAL A 21 0.07 11.10 13.65
C VAL A 21 1.52 11.02 13.18
N GLY A 22 1.96 9.88 12.63
CA GLY A 22 3.31 9.68 12.12
C GLY A 22 3.48 10.06 10.65
N LEU A 23 4.66 9.77 10.10
CA LEU A 23 4.90 9.88 8.65
C LEU A 23 4.02 8.89 7.88
N ARG A 24 3.50 9.35 6.75
CA ARG A 24 2.59 8.58 5.89
C ARG A 24 2.91 8.81 4.43
N GLN A 25 3.10 7.72 3.70
CA GLN A 25 3.12 7.68 2.25
C GLN A 25 1.73 7.30 1.73
N THR A 26 1.19 8.09 0.83
CA THR A 26 -0.02 7.74 0.09
C THR A 26 0.34 6.80 -1.05
N CYS A 27 -0.38 5.69 -1.18
CA CYS A 27 -0.14 4.70 -2.21
C CYS A 27 -0.45 5.28 -3.59
N LEU A 28 0.61 5.54 -4.37
CA LEU A 28 0.48 6.13 -5.71
C LEU A 28 -0.29 5.24 -6.67
N ALA A 29 -0.26 3.91 -6.49
CA ALA A 29 -0.99 2.98 -7.35
C ALA A 29 -2.51 3.21 -7.35
N HIS A 30 -3.09 3.67 -6.23
CA HIS A 30 -4.51 4.01 -6.15
C HIS A 30 -4.81 5.32 -6.89
N LEU A 31 -3.96 6.34 -6.72
CA LEU A 31 -4.09 7.61 -7.43
C LEU A 31 -3.93 7.43 -8.95
N ILE A 32 -2.95 6.63 -9.37
CA ILE A 32 -2.72 6.26 -10.79
C ILE A 32 -3.95 5.57 -11.38
N ARG A 33 -4.57 4.63 -10.63
CA ARG A 33 -5.78 3.93 -11.09
C ARG A 33 -6.95 4.88 -11.26
N ASP A 34 -7.13 5.83 -10.35
CA ASP A 34 -8.21 6.81 -10.45
C ASP A 34 -7.94 7.84 -11.56
N ALA A 35 -6.69 8.29 -11.73
CA ALA A 35 -6.27 9.12 -12.85
C ALA A 35 -6.52 8.43 -14.20
N LYS A 36 -6.27 7.11 -14.29
CA LYS A 36 -6.56 6.32 -15.48
C LYS A 36 -8.05 6.34 -15.84
N LYS A 37 -8.94 6.20 -14.84
CA LYS A 37 -10.40 6.31 -15.10
C LYS A 37 -10.77 7.68 -15.66
N LEU A 38 -10.17 8.77 -15.15
CA LEU A 38 -10.39 10.11 -15.70
C LEU A 38 -9.90 10.21 -17.14
N SER A 39 -8.74 9.61 -17.44
CA SER A 39 -8.13 9.59 -18.78
C SER A 39 -8.95 8.82 -19.82
N GLU A 40 -9.92 8.03 -19.37
CA GLU A 40 -10.85 7.23 -20.18
C GLU A 40 -12.25 7.86 -20.26
N SER A 41 -12.43 9.09 -19.73
CA SER A 41 -13.71 9.80 -19.75
C SER A 41 -14.14 10.18 -21.18
N LEU A 42 -15.44 10.19 -21.41
CA LEU A 42 -16.04 10.69 -22.66
C LEU A 42 -16.03 12.22 -22.75
N ASN A 43 -15.93 12.91 -21.60
CA ASN A 43 -15.76 14.35 -21.57
C ASN A 43 -14.29 14.70 -21.87
N ILE A 44 -14.07 15.52 -22.90
CA ILE A 44 -12.73 15.84 -23.42
C ILE A 44 -11.87 16.54 -22.37
N ASP A 45 -12.42 17.48 -21.60
CA ASP A 45 -11.67 18.23 -20.58
C ASP A 45 -11.24 17.30 -19.44
N ILE A 46 -12.14 16.43 -18.98
CA ILE A 46 -11.84 15.41 -17.95
C ILE A 46 -10.79 14.43 -18.47
N MET A 47 -10.91 13.98 -19.72
CA MET A 47 -9.97 13.07 -20.36
C MET A 47 -8.56 13.68 -20.43
N LEU A 48 -8.44 14.93 -20.89
CA LEU A 48 -7.16 15.63 -21.01
C LEU A 48 -6.51 15.83 -19.63
N PHE A 49 -7.30 16.26 -18.65
CA PHE A 49 -6.84 16.34 -17.25
C PHE A 49 -6.36 14.98 -16.73
N GLY A 50 -7.13 13.92 -16.96
CA GLY A 50 -6.81 12.56 -16.56
C GLY A 50 -5.51 12.04 -17.17
N LYS A 51 -5.31 12.25 -18.47
CA LYS A 51 -4.05 11.88 -19.18
C LYS A 51 -2.85 12.61 -18.61
N TRP A 52 -3.00 13.91 -18.35
CA TRP A 52 -1.95 14.74 -17.77
C TRP A 52 -1.56 14.25 -16.37
N VAL A 53 -2.53 14.13 -15.46
CA VAL A 53 -2.23 13.76 -14.06
C VAL A 53 -1.77 12.31 -13.94
N LEU A 54 -2.24 11.42 -14.82
CA LEU A 54 -1.74 10.05 -14.93
C LEU A 54 -0.24 10.03 -15.22
N LYS A 55 0.22 10.84 -16.19
CA LYS A 55 1.64 10.92 -16.54
C LYS A 55 2.48 11.45 -15.38
N ASP A 56 2.04 12.51 -14.71
CA ASP A 56 2.78 13.07 -13.57
C ASP A 56 2.84 12.08 -12.38
N LEU A 57 1.75 11.37 -12.07
CA LEU A 57 1.75 10.34 -11.02
C LEU A 57 2.64 9.13 -11.37
N GLN A 58 2.70 8.73 -12.63
CA GLN A 58 3.60 7.68 -13.09
C GLN A 58 5.06 8.13 -13.01
N CYS A 59 5.35 9.38 -13.39
CA CYS A 59 6.67 9.98 -13.25
C CYS A 59 7.10 10.01 -11.78
N LEU A 60 6.23 10.47 -10.88
CA LEU A 60 6.49 10.43 -9.44
C LEU A 60 6.77 9.02 -8.95
N CYS A 61 5.99 8.02 -9.38
CA CYS A 61 6.24 6.63 -8.99
C CYS A 61 7.57 6.09 -9.54
N TYR A 62 7.99 6.53 -10.73
CA TYR A 62 9.27 6.14 -11.35
C TYR A 62 10.47 6.71 -10.60
N MET A 63 10.33 7.91 -10.01
CA MET A 63 11.39 8.56 -9.21
C MET A 63 11.88 7.70 -8.04
N ALA A 64 11.11 6.69 -7.60
CA ALA A 64 11.57 5.73 -6.60
C ALA A 64 12.76 4.86 -7.05
N ASN A 65 12.94 4.69 -8.37
CA ASN A 65 14.06 3.94 -8.95
C ASN A 65 15.14 4.86 -9.53
N ALA A 66 14.76 6.08 -9.92
CA ALA A 66 15.64 7.09 -10.47
C ALA A 66 15.29 8.44 -9.83
N PRO A 67 15.86 8.74 -8.63
CA PRO A 67 15.58 9.98 -7.94
C PRO A 67 15.88 11.19 -8.82
N PRO A 68 15.03 12.23 -8.82
CA PRO A 68 15.23 13.41 -9.64
C PRO A 68 16.38 14.26 -9.07
N SER A 69 16.99 15.05 -9.95
CA SER A 69 17.77 16.21 -9.51
C SER A 69 16.87 17.28 -8.89
N GLU A 70 17.46 18.20 -8.13
CA GLU A 70 16.75 19.33 -7.51
C GLU A 70 15.95 20.14 -8.54
N LYS A 71 16.57 20.46 -9.68
CA LYS A 71 15.90 21.19 -10.77
C LYS A 71 14.71 20.43 -11.36
N GLU A 72 14.86 19.13 -11.63
CA GLU A 72 13.76 18.30 -12.14
C GLU A 72 12.61 18.21 -11.15
N TRP A 73 12.92 18.17 -9.85
CA TRP A 73 11.93 18.20 -8.79
C TRP A 73 11.18 19.53 -8.72
N GLU A 74 11.89 20.66 -8.76
CA GLU A 74 11.28 22.00 -8.77
C GLU A 74 10.33 22.18 -9.97
N GLU A 75 10.76 21.77 -11.17
CA GLU A 75 9.94 21.82 -12.37
C GLU A 75 8.70 20.91 -12.28
N PHE A 76 8.85 19.71 -11.72
CA PHE A 76 7.75 18.79 -11.45
C PHE A 76 6.75 19.39 -10.45
N TYR A 77 7.24 19.85 -9.31
CA TYR A 77 6.43 20.39 -8.21
C TYR A 77 5.68 21.65 -8.64
N GLY A 78 6.37 22.59 -9.28
CA GLY A 78 5.76 23.82 -9.79
C GLY A 78 4.64 23.55 -10.77
N ARG A 79 4.86 22.62 -11.72
CA ARG A 79 3.82 22.18 -12.67
C ARG A 79 2.64 21.54 -11.95
N LEU A 80 2.90 20.65 -11.01
CA LEU A 80 1.87 19.91 -10.28
C LEU A 80 0.94 20.86 -9.50
N ILE A 81 1.51 21.81 -8.75
CA ILE A 81 0.75 22.78 -7.95
C ILE A 81 -0.06 23.73 -8.84
N GLN A 82 0.57 24.28 -9.89
CA GLN A 82 -0.09 25.21 -10.79
C GLN A 82 -1.30 24.58 -11.49
N GLN A 83 -1.20 23.33 -11.92
CA GLN A 83 -2.27 22.66 -12.67
C GLN A 83 -3.35 22.10 -11.74
N LEU A 84 -2.99 21.43 -10.64
CA LEU A 84 -3.99 20.82 -9.75
C LEU A 84 -4.75 21.87 -8.94
N ILE A 85 -4.02 22.77 -8.28
CA ILE A 85 -4.61 23.62 -7.25
C ILE A 85 -5.18 24.88 -7.89
N ALA A 86 -4.44 25.55 -8.77
CA ALA A 86 -4.87 26.85 -9.29
C ALA A 86 -5.95 26.75 -10.40
N ARG A 87 -6.02 25.64 -11.13
CA ARG A 87 -6.90 25.53 -12.32
C ARG A 87 -8.10 24.61 -12.13
N CYS A 88 -7.93 23.50 -11.42
CA CYS A 88 -8.96 22.45 -11.37
C CYS A 88 -9.70 22.36 -10.04
N ARG A 89 -9.13 22.86 -8.94
CA ARG A 89 -9.66 22.68 -7.58
C ARG A 89 -11.14 23.06 -7.41
N ASP A 90 -11.55 24.18 -7.99
CA ASP A 90 -12.89 24.73 -7.82
C ASP A 90 -13.90 24.18 -8.84
N ASN A 91 -13.45 23.29 -9.74
CA ASN A 91 -14.35 22.59 -10.65
C ASN A 91 -15.35 21.74 -9.84
N LYS A 92 -16.59 21.71 -10.33
CA LYS A 92 -17.69 20.94 -9.74
C LYS A 92 -17.77 19.50 -10.25
N ASP A 93 -16.87 19.12 -11.15
CA ASP A 93 -16.84 17.82 -11.81
C ASP A 93 -15.81 16.86 -11.19
N ALA A 94 -15.48 15.79 -11.93
CA ALA A 94 -14.51 14.79 -11.52
C ALA A 94 -13.07 15.35 -11.41
N THR A 95 -12.71 16.38 -12.17
CA THR A 95 -11.38 17.01 -12.11
C THR A 95 -11.19 17.74 -10.79
N GLY A 96 -12.18 18.52 -10.34
CA GLY A 96 -12.10 19.22 -9.06
C GLY A 96 -12.17 18.27 -7.87
N THR A 97 -12.91 17.17 -7.99
CA THR A 97 -12.92 16.10 -6.99
C THR A 97 -11.55 15.46 -6.83
N PHE A 98 -10.86 15.18 -7.94
CA PHE A 98 -9.51 14.63 -7.93
C PHE A 98 -8.48 15.64 -7.43
N ALA A 99 -8.55 16.89 -7.88
CA ALA A 99 -7.67 17.98 -7.44
C ALA A 99 -7.73 18.20 -5.93
N ARG A 100 -8.94 18.30 -5.35
CA ARG A 100 -9.13 18.41 -3.89
C ARG A 100 -8.61 17.18 -3.14
N ARG A 101 -8.63 15.99 -3.75
CA ARG A 101 -8.00 14.80 -3.15
C ARG A 101 -6.49 14.91 -3.17
N MET A 102 -5.89 15.30 -4.30
CA MET A 102 -4.45 15.49 -4.40
C MET A 102 -3.93 16.54 -3.42
N GLU A 103 -4.63 17.68 -3.29
CA GLU A 103 -4.30 18.74 -2.33
C GLU A 103 -4.28 18.20 -0.89
N ARG A 104 -5.28 17.43 -0.48
CA ARG A 104 -5.31 16.81 0.86
C ARG A 104 -4.17 15.81 1.11
N GLU A 105 -3.70 15.17 0.05
CA GLU A 105 -2.67 14.13 0.13
C GLU A 105 -1.27 14.66 -0.19
N ILE A 106 -1.13 15.94 -0.53
CA ILE A 106 0.05 16.52 -1.17
C ILE A 106 1.33 16.26 -0.37
N ALA A 107 1.30 16.51 0.94
CA ALA A 107 2.43 16.30 1.86
C ALA A 107 2.80 14.81 2.07
N HIS A 108 2.01 13.89 1.52
CA HIS A 108 2.17 12.45 1.70
C HIS A 108 2.50 11.72 0.39
N LEU A 109 2.61 12.43 -0.74
CA LEU A 109 2.81 11.80 -2.04
C LEU A 109 4.24 11.32 -2.27
N TRP A 110 5.23 11.88 -1.57
CA TRP A 110 6.66 11.67 -1.85
C TRP A 110 7.53 11.41 -0.62
N VAL A 111 6.95 10.93 0.48
CA VAL A 111 7.73 10.50 1.67
C VAL A 111 8.79 9.45 1.30
N PHE A 112 8.55 8.65 0.26
CA PHE A 112 9.53 7.70 -0.27
C PHE A 112 10.80 8.32 -0.88
N LEU A 113 10.77 9.60 -1.26
CA LEU A 113 11.96 10.34 -1.70
C LEU A 113 12.77 10.88 -0.52
N GLU A 114 12.12 11.08 0.63
CA GLU A 114 12.72 11.66 1.82
C GLU A 114 13.22 10.60 2.81
N GLN A 115 12.65 9.39 2.78
CA GLN A 115 12.89 8.34 3.75
C GLN A 115 13.26 7.03 3.07
N GLU A 116 14.48 6.55 3.34
CA GLU A 116 15.00 5.31 2.77
C GLU A 116 14.12 4.10 3.15
N GLY A 117 13.90 3.20 2.20
CA GLY A 117 13.14 1.96 2.40
C GLY A 117 11.61 2.11 2.36
N VAL A 118 11.07 3.32 2.26
CA VAL A 118 9.64 3.54 2.05
C VAL A 118 9.29 3.28 0.59
N SER A 119 8.25 2.48 0.33
CA SER A 119 7.77 2.24 -1.03
C SER A 119 6.75 3.29 -1.46
N PRO A 120 6.75 3.77 -2.71
CA PRO A 120 5.69 4.64 -3.25
C PRO A 120 4.31 3.96 -3.30
N THR A 121 4.24 2.63 -3.13
CA THR A 121 3.01 1.85 -3.26
C THR A 121 2.84 0.86 -2.11
N ASN A 122 1.58 0.56 -1.77
CA ASN A 122 1.24 -0.47 -0.78
C ASN A 122 1.30 -1.91 -1.34
N ASN A 123 1.93 -2.10 -2.50
CA ASN A 123 1.97 -3.39 -3.20
C ASN A 123 2.55 -4.50 -2.33
N HIS A 124 3.53 -4.18 -1.49
CA HIS A 124 4.12 -5.16 -0.58
C HIS A 124 3.07 -5.67 0.41
N ALA A 125 2.38 -4.79 1.14
CA ALA A 125 1.38 -5.23 2.12
C ALA A 125 0.19 -5.93 1.45
N GLU A 126 -0.28 -5.42 0.31
CA GLU A 126 -1.32 -6.07 -0.50
C GLU A 126 -0.92 -7.50 -0.89
N ARG A 127 0.31 -7.70 -1.36
CA ARG A 127 0.86 -9.03 -1.65
C ARG A 127 0.94 -9.89 -0.39
N MET A 128 1.28 -9.30 0.77
CA MET A 128 1.39 -10.05 2.02
C MET A 128 0.05 -10.64 2.45
N ILE A 129 -1.04 -9.89 2.31
CA ILE A 129 -2.38 -10.32 2.73
C ILE A 129 -3.17 -11.08 1.65
N ARG A 130 -2.77 -10.96 0.38
CA ARG A 130 -3.50 -11.51 -0.79
C ARG A 130 -3.90 -12.97 -0.64
N PHE A 131 -3.01 -13.81 -0.09
CA PHE A 131 -3.33 -15.22 0.09
C PHE A 131 -4.49 -15.43 1.05
N GLY A 132 -4.51 -14.74 2.19
CA GLY A 132 -5.60 -14.80 3.16
C GLY A 132 -6.93 -14.29 2.57
N VAL A 133 -6.87 -13.21 1.77
CA VAL A 133 -8.03 -12.67 1.06
C VAL A 133 -8.60 -13.69 0.07
N LEU A 134 -7.75 -14.31 -0.76
CA LEU A 134 -8.17 -15.32 -1.73
C LEU A 134 -8.74 -16.56 -1.04
N TRP A 135 -8.07 -17.06 0.00
CA TRP A 135 -8.57 -18.17 0.80
C TRP A 135 -9.95 -17.87 1.37
N ARG A 136 -10.15 -16.70 1.98
CA ARG A 136 -11.46 -16.30 2.53
C ARG A 136 -12.53 -16.22 1.45
N LYS A 137 -12.20 -15.69 0.27
CA LYS A 137 -13.13 -15.61 -0.86
C LYS A 137 -13.57 -16.98 -1.36
N CYS A 138 -12.65 -17.95 -1.42
CA CYS A 138 -12.93 -19.31 -1.90
C CYS A 138 -13.61 -20.19 -0.84
N SER A 139 -13.25 -20.03 0.43
CA SER A 139 -13.70 -20.89 1.52
C SER A 139 -14.81 -20.28 2.38
N GLN A 140 -15.24 -19.04 2.08
CA GLN A 140 -16.18 -18.22 2.87
C GLN A 140 -15.71 -17.86 4.30
N GLY A 141 -14.58 -18.40 4.74
CA GLY A 141 -13.98 -18.10 6.03
C GLY A 141 -14.55 -18.94 7.17
N THR A 142 -14.40 -18.43 8.40
CA THR A 142 -14.89 -19.06 9.62
C THR A 142 -15.70 -18.05 10.44
N SER A 143 -16.73 -18.52 11.15
CA SER A 143 -17.59 -17.68 12.00
C SER A 143 -17.39 -17.92 13.50
N SER A 144 -16.54 -18.88 13.88
CA SER A 144 -16.24 -19.19 15.28
C SER A 144 -14.89 -18.63 15.69
N ASP A 145 -14.73 -18.27 16.96
CA ASP A 145 -13.47 -17.76 17.51
C ASP A 145 -12.34 -18.77 17.35
N LYS A 146 -12.64 -20.06 17.58
CA LYS A 146 -11.69 -21.16 17.37
C LYS A 146 -11.24 -21.24 15.91
N GLY A 147 -12.17 -21.08 14.97
CA GLY A 147 -11.87 -21.05 13.53
C GLY A 147 -11.01 -19.86 13.17
N ASN A 148 -11.38 -18.66 13.63
CA ASN A 148 -10.64 -17.42 13.37
C ASN A 148 -9.21 -17.50 13.89
N LEU A 149 -9.02 -18.03 15.11
CA LEU A 149 -7.70 -18.23 15.71
C LEU A 149 -6.86 -19.25 14.92
N TRP A 150 -7.48 -20.33 14.42
CA TRP A 150 -6.78 -21.28 13.57
C TRP A 150 -6.32 -20.65 12.26
N VAL A 151 -7.20 -19.89 11.60
CA VAL A 151 -6.91 -19.15 10.36
C VAL A 151 -5.78 -18.15 10.57
N GLU A 152 -5.84 -17.35 11.63
CA GLU A 152 -4.80 -16.39 12.01
C GLU A 152 -3.43 -17.07 12.13
N ARG A 153 -3.37 -18.18 12.88
CA ARG A 153 -2.13 -18.93 13.13
C ARG A 153 -1.57 -19.57 11.86
N ILE A 154 -2.40 -20.24 11.07
CA ILE A 154 -1.92 -20.94 9.86
C ILE A 154 -1.48 -19.97 8.78
N LEU A 155 -2.18 -18.84 8.62
CA LEU A 155 -1.78 -17.79 7.68
C LEU A 155 -0.47 -17.13 8.12
N THR A 156 -0.31 -16.85 9.41
CA THR A 156 0.94 -16.29 9.97
C THR A 156 2.11 -17.25 9.78
N LEU A 157 1.93 -18.53 10.11
CA LEU A 157 2.96 -19.55 9.92
C LEU A 157 3.36 -19.65 8.44
N ARG A 158 2.38 -19.83 7.56
CA ARG A 158 2.61 -19.93 6.12
C ARG A 158 3.37 -18.71 5.60
N GLN A 159 2.96 -17.52 6.03
CA GLN A 159 3.56 -16.28 5.56
C GLN A 159 5.01 -16.13 6.02
N THR A 160 5.28 -16.45 7.29
CA THR A 160 6.64 -16.42 7.86
C THR A 160 7.55 -17.41 7.13
N CYS A 161 7.07 -18.63 6.89
CA CYS A 161 7.78 -19.63 6.09
C CYS A 161 8.08 -19.12 4.66
N ARG A 162 7.08 -18.52 3.99
CA ARG A 162 7.24 -17.98 2.63
C ARG A 162 8.29 -16.87 2.55
N LEU A 163 8.32 -15.95 3.52
CA LEU A 163 9.31 -14.88 3.58
C LEU A 163 10.73 -15.39 3.81
N ARG A 164 10.87 -16.52 4.52
CA ARG A 164 12.13 -17.21 4.79
C ARG A 164 12.50 -18.27 3.75
N SER A 165 11.74 -18.38 2.65
CA SER A 165 11.93 -19.43 1.62
C SER A 165 11.87 -20.86 2.17
N LEU A 166 11.09 -21.10 3.23
CA LEU A 166 10.90 -22.39 3.87
C LEU A 166 9.57 -23.05 3.46
N LYS A 167 9.57 -24.38 3.38
CA LYS A 167 8.35 -25.16 3.15
C LYS A 167 7.49 -25.17 4.42
N THR A 168 6.23 -24.74 4.32
CA THR A 168 5.32 -24.67 5.47
C THR A 168 4.96 -26.03 6.05
N TYR A 169 4.75 -27.03 5.19
CA TYR A 169 4.24 -28.34 5.62
C TYR A 169 5.19 -29.08 6.59
N PRO A 170 6.50 -29.23 6.31
CA PRO A 170 7.41 -29.86 7.26
C PRO A 170 7.46 -29.18 8.64
N ILE A 171 7.42 -27.84 8.66
CA ILE A 171 7.44 -27.06 9.90
C ILE A 171 6.15 -27.28 10.71
N LEU A 172 5.00 -27.31 10.04
CA LEU A 172 3.72 -27.58 10.69
C LEU A 172 3.67 -29.01 11.27
N VAL A 173 4.12 -30.00 10.49
CA VAL A 173 4.17 -31.40 10.92
C VAL A 173 5.07 -31.55 12.14
N ASP A 174 6.27 -30.98 12.12
CA ASP A 174 7.20 -30.99 13.25
C ASP A 174 6.59 -30.33 14.49
N ALA A 175 5.94 -29.18 14.35
CA ALA A 175 5.30 -28.48 15.45
C ALA A 175 4.18 -29.34 16.10
N VAL A 176 3.34 -29.99 15.29
CA VAL A 176 2.26 -30.86 15.77
C VAL A 176 2.81 -32.14 16.41
N GLN A 177 3.84 -32.77 15.81
CA GLN A 177 4.49 -33.95 16.38
C GLN A 177 5.14 -33.65 17.73
N ARG A 178 5.80 -32.49 17.87
CA ARG A 178 6.38 -32.04 19.15
C ARG A 178 5.31 -31.81 20.20
N TYR A 179 4.19 -31.18 19.83
CA TYR A 179 3.05 -30.99 20.72
C TYR A 179 2.53 -32.32 21.28
N PHE A 180 2.30 -33.32 20.42
CA PHE A 180 1.85 -34.65 20.87
C PHE A 180 2.86 -35.38 21.76
N ARG A 181 4.14 -35.03 21.68
CA ARG A 181 5.21 -35.55 22.54
C ARG A 181 5.46 -34.70 23.80
N GLY A 182 4.61 -33.71 24.08
CA GLY A 182 4.78 -32.79 25.20
C GLY A 182 6.01 -31.85 25.07
N ARG A 183 6.54 -31.68 23.86
CA ARG A 183 7.71 -30.83 23.58
C ARG A 183 7.28 -29.50 22.98
N LYS A 184 8.04 -28.44 23.26
CA LYS A 184 7.84 -27.13 22.62
C LYS A 184 8.20 -27.19 21.12
N PRO A 185 7.49 -26.47 20.24
CA PRO A 185 7.85 -26.36 18.83
C PRO A 185 9.22 -25.70 18.66
N ASN A 186 9.99 -26.12 17.65
CA ASN A 186 11.23 -25.42 17.31
C ASN A 186 10.89 -24.08 16.65
N THR A 187 11.34 -22.99 17.25
CA THR A 187 11.16 -21.62 16.75
C THR A 187 12.47 -21.00 16.29
N ALA A 188 13.61 -21.71 16.34
CA ALA A 188 14.90 -21.16 15.93
C ALA A 188 14.91 -20.74 14.45
N TRP A 189 14.13 -21.43 13.62
CA TRP A 189 13.93 -21.08 12.21
C TRP A 189 13.21 -19.75 12.01
N ILE A 190 12.69 -19.08 13.06
CA ILE A 190 12.04 -17.76 12.98
C ILE A 190 13.07 -16.63 13.10
N THR A 191 14.21 -16.87 13.74
CA THR A 191 15.22 -15.85 14.08
C THR A 191 16.55 -15.99 13.35
N GLN A 192 16.81 -17.11 12.67
CA GLN A 192 18.04 -17.32 11.90
C GLN A 192 18.04 -16.47 10.63
N ASN A 193 19.00 -15.57 10.45
CA ASN A 193 19.16 -14.80 9.21
C ASN A 193 19.70 -15.67 8.08
#